data_AF-A0A7V8YBB9-F1
#
_entry.id   AF-A0A7V8YBB9-F1
#
_cell.length_a   1.000
_cell.length_b   1.000
_cell.length_c   1.000
_cell.angle_alpha   90.00
_cell.angle_beta   90.00
_cell.angle_gamma   90.00
#
_symmetry.space_group_name_H-M   'P 1'
#
loop_
_entity.id
_entity.type
_entity.pdbx_description
1 polymer ?
#
loop_
_entity_poly.entity_id
_entity_poly.type
_entity_poly.pdbx_seq_one_letter_code
_entity_poly.pdbx_strand_id
1 'polypeptide(L)'
;MHTPPPEPTAVIEPAERLSSDALTERVSLSVRGIRPTPSELDEVAADPARLETLVDEWMLTPEFAETVRDLHAEIWGLRIDGEDQWPPAGPVADRTPAELAESLNEEPLRLVEDVVMAGRPYTDVLTRTDVVADEISALVNGIDRETGEGWTPGVYT
;
A
#
# COMPACT_ATOMS: atom_id res chain seq x y z
N MET A 1 -37.65 2.89 -33.70
CA MET A 1 -36.19 2.76 -33.67
C MET A 1 -35.86 1.29 -33.86
N HIS A 2 -35.00 0.94 -34.83
CA HIS A 2 -34.57 -0.43 -35.07
C HIS A 2 -33.24 -0.62 -34.32
N THR A 3 -33.23 -1.44 -33.28
CA THR A 3 -31.98 -1.78 -32.59
C THR A 3 -31.20 -2.72 -33.51
N PRO A 4 -29.96 -2.40 -33.90
CA PRO A 4 -29.14 -3.32 -34.68
C PRO A 4 -28.92 -4.60 -33.88
N PRO A 5 -28.78 -5.75 -34.55
CA PRO A 5 -28.45 -7.00 -33.87
C PRO A 5 -27.11 -6.86 -33.12
N PRO A 6 -26.95 -7.53 -31.97
CA PRO A 6 -25.69 -7.51 -31.24
C PRO A 6 -24.57 -8.01 -32.16
N GLU A 7 -23.43 -7.34 -32.13
CA GLU A 7 -22.24 -7.80 -32.85
C GLU A 7 -21.86 -9.21 -32.35
N PRO A 8 -21.44 -10.10 -33.26
CA PRO A 8 -20.93 -11.41 -32.86
C PRO A 8 -19.83 -11.24 -31.81
N THR A 9 -19.97 -11.92 -30.67
CA THR A 9 -18.93 -11.95 -29.65
C THR A 9 -17.63 -12.43 -30.28
N ALA A 10 -16.58 -11.60 -30.23
CA ALA A 10 -15.27 -11.99 -30.70
C ALA A 10 -14.84 -13.29 -29.98
N VAL A 11 -14.40 -14.28 -30.75
CA VAL A 11 -13.75 -15.46 -30.18
C VAL A 11 -12.44 -14.98 -29.58
N ILE A 12 -12.36 -14.96 -28.25
CA ILE A 12 -11.12 -14.62 -27.55
C ILE A 12 -10.22 -15.87 -27.61
N GLU A 13 -9.15 -15.79 -28.40
CA GLU A 13 -8.09 -16.79 -28.41
C GLU A 13 -7.53 -16.94 -26.98
N PRO A 14 -7.17 -18.16 -26.54
CA PRO A 14 -6.60 -18.36 -25.22
C PRO A 14 -5.33 -17.51 -25.05
N ALA A 15 -5.26 -16.74 -23.97
CA ALA A 15 -4.08 -15.94 -23.69
C ALA A 15 -2.85 -16.85 -23.50
N GLU A 16 -1.75 -16.51 -24.17
CA GLU A 16 -0.46 -17.17 -23.95
C GLU A 16 0.03 -16.88 -22.53
N ARG A 17 0.50 -17.93 -21.84
CA ARG A 17 1.07 -17.80 -20.50
C ARG A 17 2.42 -17.08 -20.62
N LEU A 18 2.69 -16.18 -19.67
CA LEU A 18 4.02 -15.57 -19.56
C LEU A 18 5.09 -16.64 -19.33
N SER A 19 6.29 -16.41 -19.87
CA SER A 19 7.47 -17.16 -19.47
C SER A 19 7.74 -16.99 -17.97
N SER A 20 8.46 -17.94 -17.36
CA SER A 20 8.79 -17.87 -15.94
C SER A 20 9.49 -16.56 -15.56
N ASP A 21 10.43 -16.09 -16.38
CA ASP A 21 11.15 -14.83 -16.16
C ASP A 21 10.20 -13.63 -16.22
N ALA A 22 9.35 -13.55 -17.25
CA ALA A 22 8.40 -12.45 -17.42
C ALA A 22 7.33 -12.45 -16.32
N LEU A 23 6.92 -13.62 -15.85
CA LEU A 23 6.03 -13.75 -14.70
C LEU A 23 6.73 -13.28 -13.42
N THR A 24 7.98 -13.67 -13.19
CA THR A 24 8.77 -13.28 -12.01
C THR A 24 8.96 -11.77 -11.94
N GLU A 25 9.31 -11.13 -13.06
CA GLU A 25 9.39 -9.68 -13.14
C GLU A 25 8.07 -9.01 -12.78
N ARG A 26 6.96 -9.50 -13.36
CA ARG A 26 5.64 -8.94 -13.11
C ARG A 26 5.21 -9.10 -11.64
N VAL A 27 5.45 -10.27 -11.05
CA VAL A 27 5.09 -10.54 -9.66
C VAL A 27 5.93 -9.70 -8.70
N SER A 28 7.24 -9.63 -8.90
CA SER A 28 8.14 -8.78 -8.10
C SER A 28 7.69 -7.32 -8.11
N LEU A 29 7.41 -6.75 -9.29
CA LEU A 29 6.92 -5.38 -9.40
C LEU A 29 5.55 -5.18 -8.74
N SER A 30 4.69 -6.20 -8.77
CA SER A 30 3.35 -6.12 -8.16
C SER A 30 3.36 -6.28 -6.64
N VAL A 31 4.32 -7.03 -6.10
CA VAL A 31 4.41 -7.31 -4.65
C VAL A 31 5.23 -6.25 -3.95
N ARG A 32 6.37 -5.84 -4.51
CA ARG A 32 7.35 -4.97 -3.84
C ARG A 32 7.74 -3.72 -4.63
N GLY A 33 7.10 -3.44 -5.77
CA GLY A 33 7.41 -2.26 -6.59
C GLY A 33 8.78 -2.25 -7.28
N ILE A 34 9.65 -3.22 -6.99
CA ILE A 34 11.02 -3.31 -7.52
C ILE A 34 11.22 -4.53 -8.41
N ARG A 35 12.21 -4.47 -9.31
CA ARG A 35 12.57 -5.58 -10.18
C ARG A 35 13.27 -6.71 -9.41
N PRO A 36 13.16 -7.96 -9.87
CA PRO A 36 13.94 -9.05 -9.32
C PRO A 36 15.43 -8.87 -9.61
N THR A 37 16.24 -9.35 -8.69
CA THR A 37 17.69 -9.43 -8.84
C THR A 37 18.04 -10.51 -9.88
N PRO A 38 19.24 -10.45 -10.49
CA PRO A 38 19.69 -11.50 -11.39
C PRO A 38 19.70 -12.90 -10.75
N SER A 39 20.05 -13.01 -9.46
CA SER A 39 20.06 -14.29 -8.76
C SER A 39 18.66 -14.89 -8.60
N GLU A 40 17.67 -14.07 -8.27
CA GLU A 40 16.27 -14.51 -8.17
C GLU A 40 15.75 -14.99 -9.54
N LEU A 41 16.12 -14.31 -10.62
CA LEU A 41 15.78 -14.74 -11.98
C LEU A 41 16.46 -16.07 -12.34
N ASP A 42 17.74 -16.23 -12.03
CA ASP A 42 18.48 -17.48 -12.25
C ASP A 42 17.87 -18.65 -11.45
N GLU A 43 17.43 -18.41 -10.21
CA GLU A 43 16.73 -19.40 -9.38
C GLU A 43 15.42 -19.86 -10.02
N VAL A 44 14.58 -18.94 -10.49
CA VAL A 44 13.29 -19.28 -11.10
C VAL A 44 13.45 -19.89 -12.49
N ALA A 45 14.47 -19.48 -13.25
CA ALA A 45 14.81 -20.08 -14.53
C ALA A 45 15.24 -21.55 -14.36
N ALA A 46 15.98 -21.86 -13.28
CA ALA A 46 16.38 -23.22 -12.94
C ALA A 46 15.22 -24.06 -12.37
N ASP A 47 14.34 -23.45 -11.57
CA ASP A 47 13.17 -24.10 -10.99
C ASP A 47 11.98 -23.13 -10.88
N PRO A 48 11.00 -23.21 -11.79
CA PRO A 48 9.83 -22.33 -11.78
C PRO A 48 9.00 -22.36 -10.48
N ALA A 49 9.09 -23.44 -9.69
CA ALA A 49 8.37 -23.52 -8.40
C ALA A 49 8.97 -22.59 -7.34
N ARG A 50 10.21 -22.11 -7.52
CA ARG A 50 10.87 -21.17 -6.59
C ARG A 50 10.16 -19.84 -6.46
N LEU A 51 9.38 -19.44 -7.46
CA LEU A 51 8.65 -18.18 -7.45
C LEU A 51 7.71 -18.08 -6.24
N GLU A 52 7.05 -19.17 -5.84
CA GLU A 52 6.14 -19.16 -4.69
C GLU A 52 6.87 -18.80 -3.39
N THR A 53 8.01 -19.44 -3.13
CA THR A 53 8.83 -19.13 -1.96
C THR A 53 9.40 -17.72 -2.00
N LEU A 54 9.83 -17.23 -3.18
CA LEU A 54 10.30 -15.85 -3.31
C LEU A 54 9.19 -14.84 -2.99
N VAL A 55 7.95 -15.11 -3.40
CA VAL A 55 6.81 -14.25 -3.05
C VAL A 55 6.60 -14.20 -1.54
N ASP A 56 6.62 -15.35 -0.86
CA ASP A 56 6.51 -15.40 0.60
C ASP A 56 7.63 -14.60 1.28
N GLU A 57 8.87 -14.69 0.78
CA GLU A 57 10.01 -13.92 1.28
C GLU A 57 9.84 -12.41 1.02
N TRP A 58 9.38 -12.02 -0.17
CA TRP A 58 9.13 -10.62 -0.52
C TRP A 58 8.04 -9.98 0.32
N MET A 59 7.00 -10.75 0.70
CA MET A 59 5.92 -10.26 1.56
C MET A 59 6.37 -9.93 3.00
N LEU A 60 7.60 -10.30 3.37
CA LEU A 60 8.18 -9.98 4.67
C LEU A 60 9.07 -8.73 4.63
N THR A 61 9.26 -8.10 3.47
CA THR A 61 10.17 -6.96 3.31
C THR A 61 9.45 -5.61 3.46
N PRO A 62 10.19 -4.53 3.81
CA PRO A 62 9.62 -3.19 3.88
C PRO A 62 8.98 -2.71 2.57
N GLU A 63 9.47 -3.15 1.42
CA GLU A 63 8.95 -2.76 0.12
C GLU A 63 7.53 -3.32 -0.15
N PHE A 64 7.19 -4.48 0.44
CA PHE A 64 5.81 -4.97 0.41
C PHE A 64 4.89 -4.08 1.25
N ALA A 65 5.34 -3.64 2.43
CA ALA A 65 4.61 -2.70 3.27
C ALA A 65 4.34 -1.37 2.53
N GLU A 66 5.34 -0.85 1.82
CA GLU A 66 5.18 0.33 0.95
C GLU A 66 4.16 0.08 -0.16
N THR A 67 4.27 -1.05 -0.87
CA THR A 67 3.32 -1.41 -1.94
C THR A 67 1.88 -1.51 -1.44
N VAL A 68 1.68 -2.07 -0.24
CA VAL A 68 0.36 -2.12 0.41
C VAL A 68 -0.18 -0.72 0.67
N ARG A 69 0.64 0.19 1.20
CA ARG A 69 0.24 1.60 1.40
C ARG A 69 -0.10 2.27 0.08
N ASP A 70 0.71 2.09 -0.95
CA ASP A 70 0.51 2.69 -2.29
C ASP A 70 -0.83 2.28 -2.91
N LEU A 71 -1.15 0.98 -2.85
CA LEU A 71 -2.42 0.45 -3.37
C LEU A 71 -3.64 1.09 -2.68
N HIS A 72 -3.57 1.27 -1.36
CA HIS A 72 -4.66 1.91 -0.61
C HIS A 72 -4.69 3.41 -0.81
N ALA A 73 -3.52 4.06 -0.91
CA ALA A 73 -3.42 5.48 -1.19
C ALA A 73 -4.11 5.85 -2.50
N GLU A 74 -3.93 5.02 -3.53
CA GLU A 74 -4.60 5.17 -4.83
C GLU A 74 -6.12 4.99 -4.71
N ILE A 75 -6.57 3.92 -4.04
CA ILE A 75 -8.01 3.60 -3.91
C ILE A 75 -8.75 4.66 -3.08
N TRP A 76 -8.12 5.17 -2.02
CA TRP A 76 -8.71 6.14 -1.09
C TRP A 76 -8.45 7.59 -1.47
N GLY A 77 -7.59 7.85 -2.46
CA GLY A 77 -7.26 9.19 -2.90
C GLY A 77 -6.54 10.02 -1.82
N LEU A 78 -5.64 9.40 -1.07
CA LEU A 78 -4.94 10.03 0.06
C LEU A 78 -3.66 10.76 -0.39
N ARG A 79 -2.93 10.21 -1.36
CA ARG A 79 -1.72 10.83 -1.92
C ARG A 79 -2.03 11.63 -3.18
N ILE A 80 -3.02 12.51 -3.10
CA ILE A 80 -3.36 13.38 -4.22
C ILE A 80 -2.41 14.59 -4.25
N ASP A 81 -1.92 14.93 -5.44
CA ASP A 81 -1.17 16.16 -5.67
C ASP A 81 -2.11 17.37 -5.54
N GLY A 82 -2.27 17.84 -4.30
CA GLY A 82 -3.05 19.04 -3.97
C GLY A 82 -2.17 20.06 -3.27
N GLU A 83 -2.11 21.28 -3.80
CA GLU A 83 -1.48 22.39 -3.10
C GLU A 83 -2.35 22.78 -1.88
N ASP A 84 -1.69 23.04 -0.74
CA ASP A 84 -2.30 23.63 0.45
C ASP A 84 -3.57 22.95 0.99
N GLN A 85 -3.61 21.60 1.01
CA GLN A 85 -4.76 20.83 1.52
C GLN A 85 -5.20 21.28 2.92
N TRP A 86 -4.25 21.61 3.80
CA TRP A 86 -4.49 22.11 5.14
C TRP A 86 -3.65 23.36 5.44
N PRO A 87 -4.28 24.50 5.76
CA PRO A 87 -3.56 25.68 6.22
C PRO A 87 -3.02 25.44 7.65
N PRO A 88 -1.70 25.59 7.89
CA PRO A 88 -1.13 25.47 9.22
C PRO A 88 -1.69 26.53 10.17
N ALA A 89 -2.22 26.09 11.31
CA ALA A 89 -2.81 26.97 12.31
C ALA A 89 -2.75 26.35 13.71
N GLY A 90 -2.87 27.19 14.74
CA GLY A 90 -2.97 26.74 16.12
C GLY A 90 -1.73 25.93 16.57
N PRO A 91 -1.91 24.73 17.15
CA PRO A 91 -0.81 23.89 17.64
C PRO A 91 0.21 23.44 16.58
N VAL A 92 -0.13 23.52 15.29
CA VAL A 92 0.75 23.14 14.18
C VAL A 92 1.13 24.33 13.30
N ALA A 93 1.04 25.56 13.82
CA ALA A 93 1.35 26.78 13.07
C ALA A 93 2.82 26.89 12.62
N ASP A 94 3.72 26.08 13.20
CA ASP A 94 5.13 25.99 12.84
C ASP A 94 5.43 24.89 11.81
N ARG A 95 4.40 24.17 11.31
CA ARG A 95 4.51 23.16 10.25
C ARG A 95 4.16 23.74 8.88
N THR A 96 4.61 23.07 7.84
CA THR A 96 4.25 23.35 6.45
C THR A 96 2.97 22.60 6.05
N PRO A 97 2.22 23.09 5.05
CA PRO A 97 1.08 22.35 4.50
C PRO A 97 1.47 20.94 4.00
N ALA A 98 2.69 20.78 3.48
CA ALA A 98 3.21 19.51 3.00
C ALA A 98 3.43 18.50 4.14
N GLU A 99 4.04 18.92 5.26
CA GLU A 99 4.21 18.07 6.44
C GLU A 99 2.86 17.64 7.03
N LEU A 100 1.88 18.55 7.06
CA LEU A 100 0.52 18.21 7.48
C LEU A 100 -0.13 17.21 6.54
N ALA A 101 0.01 17.41 5.23
CA ALA A 101 -0.58 16.51 4.26
C ALA A 101 0.07 15.12 4.28
N GLU A 102 1.39 15.04 4.39
CA GLU A 102 2.11 13.77 4.55
C GLU A 102 1.63 13.03 5.80
N SER A 103 1.65 13.69 6.97
CA SER A 103 1.21 13.08 8.22
C SER A 103 -0.25 12.62 8.20
N LEU A 104 -1.18 13.51 7.85
CA LEU A 104 -2.62 13.24 7.97
C LEU A 104 -3.10 12.23 6.93
N ASN A 105 -2.52 12.23 5.73
CA ASN A 105 -2.88 11.26 4.69
C ASN A 105 -2.23 9.89 4.93
N GLU A 106 -1.06 9.81 5.56
CA GLU A 106 -0.38 8.55 5.85
C GLU A 106 -0.98 7.79 7.04
N GLU A 107 -1.60 8.47 8.01
CA GLU A 107 -2.16 7.84 9.22
C GLU A 107 -3.03 6.60 8.94
N PRO A 108 -4.09 6.68 8.10
CA PRO A 108 -4.88 5.50 7.76
C PRO A 108 -4.09 4.44 6.98
N LEU A 109 -3.09 4.82 6.19
CA LEU A 109 -2.23 3.89 5.45
C LEU A 109 -1.30 3.12 6.39
N ARG A 110 -0.83 3.76 7.46
CA ARG A 110 0.01 3.13 8.49
C ARG A 110 -0.77 2.11 9.32
N LEU A 111 -2.06 2.34 9.55
CA LEU A 111 -2.94 1.32 10.14
C LEU A 111 -3.08 0.10 9.22
N VAL A 112 -3.27 0.31 7.91
CA VAL A 112 -3.34 -0.79 6.94
C VAL A 112 -2.03 -1.57 6.90
N GLU A 113 -0.91 -0.87 6.85
CA GLU A 113 0.44 -1.46 6.92
C GLU A 113 0.56 -2.34 8.17
N ASP A 114 0.26 -1.82 9.36
CA ASP A 114 0.35 -2.57 10.61
C ASP A 114 -0.53 -3.84 10.60
N VAL A 115 -1.78 -3.74 10.12
CA VAL A 115 -2.69 -4.89 10.03
C VAL A 115 -2.14 -5.97 9.10
N VAL A 116 -1.70 -5.59 7.90
CA VAL A 116 -1.21 -6.54 6.89
C VAL A 116 0.12 -7.15 7.32
N MET A 117 1.09 -6.33 7.75
CA MET A 117 2.43 -6.79 8.11
C MET A 117 2.44 -7.61 9.40
N ALA A 118 1.51 -7.37 10.33
CA ALA A 118 1.33 -8.21 11.51
C ALA A 118 0.56 -9.51 11.24
N GLY A 119 0.11 -9.75 10.00
CA GLY A 119 -0.66 -10.94 9.64
C GLY A 119 -2.04 -11.02 10.32
N ARG A 120 -2.63 -9.87 10.63
CA ARG A 120 -3.93 -9.79 11.31
C ARG A 120 -5.09 -9.97 10.33
N PRO A 121 -6.31 -10.30 10.81
CA PRO A 121 -7.49 -10.29 9.97
C PRO A 121 -7.65 -8.93 9.30
N TYR A 122 -7.83 -8.90 7.98
CA TYR A 122 -7.92 -7.63 7.25
C TYR A 122 -9.13 -6.78 7.66
N THR A 123 -10.16 -7.38 8.26
CA THR A 123 -11.28 -6.66 8.90
C THR A 123 -10.83 -5.71 10.01
N ASP A 124 -9.65 -5.93 10.60
CA ASP A 124 -9.09 -5.10 11.66
C ASP A 124 -8.85 -3.65 11.18
N VAL A 125 -8.65 -3.41 9.88
CA VAL A 125 -8.54 -2.06 9.29
C VAL A 125 -9.76 -1.19 9.64
N LEU A 126 -10.94 -1.79 9.80
CA LEU A 126 -12.19 -1.07 10.08
C LEU A 126 -12.77 -1.35 11.46
N THR A 127 -12.20 -2.29 12.22
CA THR A 127 -12.81 -2.79 13.46
C THR A 127 -11.96 -2.59 14.70
N ARG A 128 -10.66 -2.29 14.54
CA ARG A 128 -9.81 -1.88 15.66
C ARG A 128 -10.23 -0.52 16.19
N THR A 129 -9.96 -0.32 17.47
CA THR A 129 -10.22 0.92 18.20
C THR A 129 -8.95 1.74 18.46
N ASP A 130 -7.80 1.13 18.21
CA ASP A 130 -6.49 1.76 18.20
C ASP A 130 -6.04 2.06 16.77
N VAL A 131 -5.15 3.04 16.64
CA VAL A 131 -4.58 3.55 15.39
C VAL A 131 -3.06 3.61 15.47
N VAL A 132 -2.41 3.95 14.37
CA VAL A 132 -0.97 4.23 14.34
C VAL A 132 -0.80 5.70 13.96
N ALA A 133 -0.23 6.49 14.85
CA ALA A 133 -0.13 7.94 14.67
C ALA A 133 1.32 8.43 14.84
N ASP A 134 1.70 9.39 14.01
CA ASP A 134 2.87 10.24 14.21
C ASP A 134 2.53 11.44 15.14
N GLU A 135 3.49 12.32 15.40
CA GLU A 135 3.33 13.41 16.36
C GLU A 135 2.33 14.47 15.86
N ILE A 136 2.30 14.70 14.55
CA ILE A 136 1.42 15.68 13.90
C ILE A 136 -0.03 15.17 13.90
N SER A 137 -0.27 13.96 13.39
CA SER A 137 -1.59 13.35 13.34
C SER A 137 -2.17 13.17 14.75
N ALA A 138 -1.34 12.79 15.73
CA ALA A 138 -1.79 12.68 17.11
C ALA A 138 -2.22 14.02 17.70
N LEU A 139 -1.43 15.07 17.47
CA LEU A 139 -1.76 16.41 17.93
C LEU A 139 -3.02 16.97 17.27
N VAL A 140 -3.17 16.80 15.95
CA VAL A 140 -4.31 17.33 15.18
C VAL A 140 -5.60 16.58 15.52
N ASN A 141 -5.55 15.26 15.65
CA ASN A 141 -6.73 14.41 15.82
C ASN A 141 -7.03 14.07 17.30
N GLY A 142 -6.22 14.54 18.25
CA GLY A 142 -6.41 14.25 19.67
C GLY A 142 -6.18 12.77 20.02
N ILE A 143 -5.13 12.16 19.46
CA ILE A 143 -4.79 10.76 19.71
C ILE A 143 -3.81 10.69 20.88
N ASP A 144 -4.15 9.89 21.89
CA ASP A 144 -3.21 9.52 22.94
C ASP A 144 -2.32 8.38 22.42
N ARG A 145 -1.07 8.72 22.10
CA ARG A 145 -0.09 7.80 21.49
C ARG A 145 0.96 7.35 22.48
N GLU A 146 1.53 6.18 22.23
CA GLU A 146 2.70 5.72 22.96
C GLU A 146 3.89 6.69 22.79
N THR A 147 4.73 6.80 23.82
CA THR A 147 5.96 7.60 23.75
C THR A 147 6.97 6.94 22.83
N GLY A 148 7.46 7.69 21.84
CA GLY A 148 8.44 7.27 20.85
C GLY A 148 8.57 8.32 19.74
N GLU A 149 9.51 8.14 18.83
CA GLU A 149 9.62 8.97 17.61
C GLU A 149 8.88 8.29 16.44
N GLY A 150 8.22 9.09 15.59
CA GLY A 150 7.58 8.61 14.37
C GLY A 150 6.25 7.91 14.65
N TRP A 151 5.94 6.87 13.86
CA TRP A 151 4.65 6.17 13.89
C TRP A 151 4.57 5.19 15.07
N THR A 152 3.63 5.42 15.98
CA THR A 152 3.43 4.58 17.18
C THR A 152 1.95 4.29 17.41
N PRO A 153 1.60 3.19 18.10
CA PRO A 153 0.21 2.91 18.46
C PRO A 153 -0.41 4.04 19.29
N GLY A 154 -1.70 4.27 19.12
CA GLY A 154 -2.47 5.24 19.90
C GLY A 154 -3.97 5.02 19.86
N VAL A 155 -4.72 5.82 20.61
CA VAL A 155 -6.19 5.78 20.69
C VAL A 155 -6.79 7.19 20.61
N TYR A 156 -7.90 7.35 19.91
CA TYR A 156 -8.64 8.62 19.91
C TYR A 156 -9.17 8.93 21.33
N THR A 157 -9.10 10.21 21.71
CA THR A 157 -9.61 10.72 23.01
C THR A 157 -10.90 11.52 22.90
#